data_AF-A0A7C0UC43-F1
#
_entry.id   AF-A0A7C0UC43-F1
#
_cell.length_a   1.000
_cell.length_b   1.000
_cell.length_c   1.000
_cell.angle_alpha   90.00
_cell.angle_beta   90.00
_cell.angle_gamma   90.00
#
_symmetry.space_group_name_H-M   'P 1'
#
loop_
_entity.id
_entity.type
_entity.pdbx_description
1 polymer ?
#
loop_
_entity_poly.entity_id
_entity_poly.type
_entity_poly.pdbx_seq_one_letter_code
_entity_poly.pdbx_strand_id
1 'polypeptide(L)'
;MRFLETREFLALGGTSTQKVDIRLILATNRDLKNMVSEGSFREDFFYRIYVYPIVMPPLRERKEDILPIAYHFLKQFSEQMKKDIKGFDDEAIKKLISFDWPGNVRQLRNVTERAFQLAA
;
A
#
# COMPACT_ATOMS: atom_id res chain seq x y z
N MET A 1 -12.50 -10.51 20.75
CA MET A 1 -11.60 -11.65 20.43
C MET A 1 -10.58 -11.81 21.55
N ARG A 2 -10.35 -13.02 22.10
CA ARG A 2 -9.41 -13.23 23.23
C ARG A 2 -7.93 -13.07 22.85
N PHE A 3 -7.53 -13.43 21.63
CA PHE A 3 -6.12 -13.43 21.20
C PHE A 3 -5.40 -12.09 21.40
N LEU A 4 -6.04 -10.96 21.07
CA LEU A 4 -5.42 -9.64 21.24
C LEU A 4 -5.15 -9.28 22.71
N GLU A 5 -5.89 -9.89 23.65
CA GLU A 5 -5.72 -9.67 25.08
C GLU A 5 -4.74 -10.65 25.68
N THR A 6 -4.96 -11.93 25.43
CA THR A 6 -4.25 -13.03 26.08
C THR A 6 -2.92 -13.34 25.40
N ARG A 7 -2.75 -12.89 24.14
CA ARG A 7 -1.67 -13.32 23.24
C ARG A 7 -1.57 -14.84 23.16
N GLU A 8 -2.73 -15.48 23.18
CA GLU A 8 -2.88 -16.93 23.20
C GLU A 8 -3.84 -17.37 22.12
N PHE A 9 -3.48 -18.43 21.41
CA PHE A 9 -4.36 -19.05 20.43
C PHE A 9 -4.37 -20.58 20.59
N LEU A 10 -5.45 -21.20 20.11
CA LEU A 10 -5.59 -22.64 19.98
C LEU A 10 -5.60 -22.96 18.48
N ALA A 11 -4.70 -23.83 18.03
CA ALA A 11 -4.71 -24.30 16.65
C ALA A 11 -6.01 -25.06 16.36
N LEU A 12 -6.50 -25.01 15.11
CA LEU A 12 -7.67 -25.80 14.71
C LEU A 12 -7.36 -27.29 14.90
N GLY A 13 -8.18 -27.99 15.68
CA GLY A 13 -7.96 -29.40 16.07
C GLY A 13 -6.91 -29.61 17.16
N GLY A 14 -6.28 -28.54 17.67
CA GLY A 14 -5.40 -28.61 18.82
C GLY A 14 -6.18 -28.72 20.13
N THR A 15 -5.52 -29.27 21.16
CA THR A 15 -6.09 -29.41 22.51
C THR A 15 -5.41 -28.49 23.55
N SER A 16 -4.33 -27.81 23.18
CA SER A 16 -3.56 -26.94 24.06
C SER A 16 -3.37 -25.53 23.49
N THR A 17 -3.52 -24.55 24.37
CA THR A 17 -3.31 -23.13 24.04
C THR A 17 -1.82 -22.81 23.94
N GLN A 18 -1.44 -22.00 22.98
CA GLN A 18 -0.07 -21.53 22.76
C GLN A 18 0.03 -20.03 23.00
N LYS A 19 0.99 -19.60 23.83
CA LYS A 19 1.37 -18.19 24.01
C LYS A 19 2.30 -17.73 22.90
N VAL A 20 2.10 -16.51 22.44
CA VAL A 20 2.97 -15.87 21.44
C VAL A 20 3.32 -14.44 21.85
N ASP A 21 4.46 -13.96 21.38
CA ASP A 21 4.81 -12.55 21.42
C ASP A 21 4.92 -12.05 19.98
N ILE A 22 3.99 -11.17 19.58
CA ILE A 22 3.89 -10.68 18.21
C ILE A 22 3.61 -9.18 18.19
N ARG A 23 4.04 -8.54 17.10
CA ARG A 23 3.58 -7.22 16.70
C ARG A 23 2.54 -7.35 15.60
N LEU A 24 1.33 -6.85 15.85
CA LEU A 24 0.26 -6.85 14.85
C LEU A 24 0.29 -5.56 14.03
N ILE A 25 0.32 -5.70 12.70
CA ILE A 25 0.16 -4.60 11.75
C ILE A 25 -1.00 -4.98 10.83
N LEU A 26 -2.01 -4.11 10.75
CA LEU A 26 -3.19 -4.32 9.90
C LEU A 26 -3.27 -3.20 8.86
N ALA A 27 -3.72 -3.57 7.67
CA ALA A 27 -3.99 -2.63 6.59
C ALA A 27 -5.32 -3.01 5.92
N THR A 28 -6.12 -2.01 5.60
CA THR A 28 -7.40 -2.18 4.90
C THR A 28 -7.66 -0.96 4.03
N ASN A 29 -8.29 -1.19 2.88
CA ASN A 29 -8.79 -0.13 2.00
C ASN A 29 -10.29 0.18 2.26
N ARG A 30 -10.93 -0.56 3.17
CA ARG A 30 -12.33 -0.36 3.56
C ARG A 30 -12.41 0.53 4.78
N ASP A 31 -13.48 1.32 4.86
CA ASP A 31 -13.78 2.11 6.05
C ASP A 31 -14.31 1.22 7.17
N LEU A 32 -13.45 0.92 8.14
CA LEU A 32 -13.81 0.09 9.28
C LEU A 32 -14.91 0.70 10.16
N LYS A 33 -14.99 2.04 10.26
CA LYS A 33 -16.04 2.69 11.06
C LYS A 33 -17.40 2.46 10.43
N ASN A 34 -17.50 2.61 9.11
CA ASN A 34 -18.73 2.31 8.38
C ASN A 34 -19.09 0.83 8.51
N MET A 35 -18.13 -0.08 8.36
CA MET A 35 -18.39 -1.52 8.52
C MET A 35 -18.86 -1.91 9.92
N VAL A 36 -18.40 -1.22 10.97
CA VAL A 36 -18.94 -1.38 12.33
C VAL A 36 -20.38 -0.93 12.40
N SER A 37 -20.70 0.24 11.83
CA SER A 37 -22.07 0.76 11.81
C SER A 37 -23.05 -0.12 11.03
N GLU A 38 -22.57 -0.79 9.97
CA GLU A 38 -23.32 -1.73 9.15
C GLU A 38 -23.44 -3.14 9.79
N GLY A 39 -22.80 -3.37 10.94
CA GLY A 39 -22.77 -4.67 11.62
C GLY A 39 -21.92 -5.74 10.93
N SER A 40 -21.23 -5.39 9.84
CA SER A 40 -20.34 -6.30 9.09
C SER A 40 -18.95 -6.42 9.73
N PHE A 41 -18.64 -5.58 10.71
CA PHE A 41 -17.41 -5.64 11.49
C PHE A 41 -17.67 -5.53 12.99
N ARG A 42 -16.89 -6.29 13.76
CA ARG A 42 -17.02 -6.34 15.20
C ARG A 42 -16.46 -5.08 15.86
N GLU A 43 -17.32 -4.37 16.58
CA GLU A 43 -16.96 -3.17 17.33
C GLU A 43 -15.85 -3.43 18.38
N ASP A 44 -15.94 -4.54 19.12
CA ASP A 44 -14.95 -4.92 20.14
C ASP A 44 -13.55 -5.16 19.58
N PHE A 45 -13.45 -5.59 18.32
CA PHE A 45 -12.19 -5.81 17.62
C PHE A 45 -11.68 -4.50 17.02
N PHE A 46 -12.57 -3.67 16.45
CA PHE A 46 -12.24 -2.35 15.91
C PHE A 46 -11.48 -1.48 16.92
N TYR A 47 -12.00 -1.30 18.14
CA TYR A 47 -11.35 -0.46 19.14
C TYR A 47 -9.99 -0.99 19.62
N ARG A 48 -9.74 -2.30 19.52
CA ARG A 48 -8.44 -2.90 19.89
C ARG A 48 -7.38 -2.70 18.83
N ILE A 49 -7.77 -2.62 17.57
CA ILE A 49 -6.83 -2.47 16.45
C ILE A 49 -6.67 -1.02 16.01
N TYR A 50 -7.68 -0.18 16.22
CA TYR A 50 -7.69 1.22 15.79
C TYR A 50 -7.08 2.15 16.85
N VAL A 51 -5.95 1.74 17.43
CA VAL A 51 -5.25 2.52 18.47
C VAL A 51 -4.36 3.59 17.84
N TYR A 52 -3.65 3.24 16.76
CA TYR A 52 -2.75 4.15 16.06
C TYR A 52 -2.96 4.03 14.54
N PRO A 53 -3.98 4.72 13.99
CA PRO A 53 -4.25 4.68 12.57
C PRO A 53 -3.19 5.49 11.79
N ILE A 54 -2.58 4.85 10.80
CA ILE A 54 -1.74 5.51 9.81
C ILE A 54 -2.55 5.61 8.52
N VAL A 55 -3.02 6.82 8.21
CA VAL A 55 -3.76 7.08 6.97
C VAL A 55 -2.76 7.28 5.85
N MET A 56 -2.85 6.47 4.81
CA MET A 56 -2.05 6.63 3.60
C MET A 56 -2.83 7.46 2.58
N PRO A 57 -2.44 8.72 2.32
CA PRO A 57 -3.12 9.53 1.33
C PRO A 57 -2.90 8.96 -0.09
N PRO A 58 -3.90 9.08 -0.97
CA PRO A 58 -3.73 8.71 -2.37
C PRO A 58 -2.66 9.59 -3.02
N LEU A 59 -2.05 9.09 -4.10
CA LEU A 59 -0.93 9.73 -4.77
C LEU A 59 -1.26 11.15 -5.26
N ARG A 60 -2.51 11.42 -5.68
CA ARG A 60 -3.00 12.75 -6.05
C ARG A 60 -2.91 13.82 -4.96
N GLU A 61 -2.94 13.42 -3.69
CA GLU A 61 -2.83 14.31 -2.53
C GLU A 61 -1.37 14.53 -2.12
N ARG A 62 -0.42 13.80 -2.73
CA ARG A 62 1.03 13.88 -2.48
C ARG A 62 1.80 13.96 -3.80
N LYS A 63 1.49 14.98 -4.59
CA LYS A 63 2.05 15.15 -5.95
C LYS A 63 3.58 15.23 -5.98
N GLU A 64 4.17 15.73 -4.90
CA GLU A 64 5.62 15.85 -4.72
C GLU A 64 6.33 14.48 -4.73
N ASP A 65 5.63 13.41 -4.31
CA ASP A 65 6.16 12.04 -4.29
C ASP A 65 6.15 11.37 -5.68
N ILE A 66 5.39 11.91 -6.65
CA ILE A 66 5.19 11.27 -7.97
C ILE A 66 6.52 11.10 -8.71
N LEU A 67 7.31 12.18 -8.82
CA LEU A 67 8.57 12.12 -9.55
C LEU A 67 9.61 11.23 -8.87
N PRO A 68 9.91 11.36 -7.55
CA PRO A 68 10.83 10.46 -6.88
C PRO A 68 10.48 8.97 -7.06
N ILE A 69 9.18 8.63 -6.97
CA ILE A 69 8.71 7.25 -7.19
C ILE A 69 8.89 6.84 -8.65
N ALA A 70 8.57 7.71 -9.61
CA ALA A 70 8.73 7.43 -11.04
C ALA A 70 10.21 7.19 -11.41
N TYR A 71 11.12 8.03 -10.90
CA TYR A 71 12.57 7.85 -11.09
C TYR A 71 13.10 6.59 -10.41
N HIS A 72 12.57 6.22 -9.25
CA HIS A 72 12.90 4.95 -8.60
C HIS A 72 12.55 3.76 -9.50
N PHE A 73 11.34 3.74 -10.08
CA PHE A 73 10.95 2.68 -11.02
C PHE A 73 11.75 2.72 -12.32
N LEU A 74 12.03 3.91 -12.85
CA LEU A 74 12.87 4.06 -14.03
C LEU A 74 14.23 3.39 -13.82
N LYS A 75 14.91 3.71 -12.70
CA LYS A 75 16.19 3.09 -12.35
C LYS A 75 16.07 1.57 -12.24
N GLN A 76 15.04 1.08 -11.57
CA GLN A 76 14.79 -0.35 -11.44
C GLN A 76 14.63 -1.04 -12.80
N PHE A 77 13.91 -0.43 -13.75
CA PHE A 77 13.71 -0.99 -15.10
C PHE A 77 14.96 -0.90 -15.97
N SER A 78 15.72 0.20 -15.88
CA SER A 78 17.04 0.34 -16.52
C SER A 78 17.99 -0.79 -16.12
N GLU A 79 18.05 -1.12 -14.83
CA GLU A 79 18.87 -2.23 -14.31
C GLU A 79 18.37 -3.60 -14.81
N GLN A 80 17.06 -3.83 -14.84
CA GLN A 80 16.47 -5.11 -15.23
C GLN A 80 16.56 -5.38 -16.73
N MET A 81 16.37 -4.37 -17.57
CA MET A 81 16.24 -4.50 -19.03
C MET A 81 17.50 -4.07 -19.79
N LYS A 82 18.53 -3.59 -19.09
CA LYS A 82 19.81 -3.16 -19.67
C LYS A 82 19.67 -2.07 -20.75
N LYS A 83 18.68 -1.18 -20.62
CA LYS A 83 18.57 0.05 -21.44
C LYS A 83 19.04 1.25 -20.62
N ASP A 84 19.79 2.16 -21.24
CA ASP A 84 20.31 3.37 -20.59
C ASP A 84 19.35 4.57 -20.73
N ILE A 85 18.16 4.47 -20.13
CA ILE A 85 17.21 5.58 -20.06
C ILE A 85 17.35 6.25 -18.70
N LYS A 86 17.71 7.54 -18.70
CA LYS A 86 18.12 8.30 -17.51
C LYS A 86 17.07 9.24 -16.94
N GLY A 87 16.00 9.51 -17.68
CA GLY A 87 14.96 10.42 -17.22
C GLY A 87 13.72 10.46 -18.08
N PHE A 88 12.91 11.48 -17.78
CA PHE A 88 11.68 11.81 -18.48
C PHE A 88 11.86 13.21 -19.08
N ASP A 89 11.31 13.42 -20.28
CA ASP A 89 11.25 14.75 -20.86
C ASP A 89 10.31 15.66 -20.06
N ASP A 90 10.48 16.98 -20.16
CA ASP A 90 9.68 17.97 -19.42
C ASP A 90 8.16 17.80 -19.63
N GLU A 91 7.74 17.46 -20.85
CA GLU A 91 6.33 17.20 -21.17
C GLU A 91 5.81 15.92 -20.49
N ALA A 92 6.65 14.89 -20.36
CA ALA A 92 6.30 13.68 -19.62
C ALA A 92 6.20 13.98 -18.12
N ILE A 93 7.13 14.76 -17.57
CA ILE A 93 7.10 15.21 -16.17
C ILE A 93 5.80 15.96 -15.86
N LYS A 94 5.42 16.94 -16.69
CA LYS A 94 4.17 17.68 -16.52
C LYS A 94 2.96 16.75 -16.48
N LYS A 95 2.89 15.79 -17.41
CA LYS A 95 1.80 14.80 -17.48
C LYS A 95 1.78 13.88 -16.26
N LEU A 96 2.94 13.43 -15.79
CA LEU A 96 3.04 12.57 -14.62
C LEU A 96 2.49 13.30 -13.37
N ILE A 97 2.84 14.57 -13.18
CA ILE A 97 2.43 15.36 -12.01
C ILE A 97 0.95 15.78 -12.11
N SER A 98 0.45 16.08 -13.30
CA SER A 98 -0.92 16.57 -13.48
C SER A 98 -1.98 15.47 -13.39
N PHE A 99 -1.59 14.20 -13.55
CA PHE A 99 -2.52 13.07 -13.55
C PHE A 99 -2.92 12.64 -12.13
N ASP A 100 -4.17 12.20 -11.95
CA ASP A 100 -4.74 11.89 -10.63
C ASP A 100 -4.36 10.52 -10.08
N TRP A 101 -3.80 9.62 -10.91
CA TRP A 101 -3.37 8.28 -10.50
C TRP A 101 -4.41 7.52 -9.64
N PRO A 102 -5.62 7.20 -10.17
CA PRO A 102 -6.62 6.44 -9.41
C PRO A 102 -6.11 5.07 -8.94
N GLY A 103 -5.17 4.45 -9.67
CA GLY A 103 -4.49 3.22 -9.25
C GLY A 103 -3.20 3.46 -8.43
N ASN A 104 -2.95 4.71 -8.00
CA ASN A 104 -1.83 5.13 -7.17
C ASN A 104 -0.47 4.65 -7.73
N VAL A 105 0.46 4.32 -6.83
CA VAL A 105 1.81 3.83 -7.14
C VAL A 105 1.80 2.62 -8.08
N ARG A 106 0.78 1.76 -8.00
CA ARG A 106 0.67 0.59 -8.89
C ARG A 106 0.43 1.01 -10.34
N GLN A 107 -0.46 1.97 -10.57
CA GLN A 107 -0.70 2.50 -11.91
C GLN A 107 0.51 3.28 -12.43
N LEU A 108 1.14 4.09 -11.58
CA LEU A 108 2.37 4.81 -11.92
C LEU A 108 3.46 3.84 -12.39
N ARG A 109 3.72 2.77 -11.62
CA ARG A 109 4.68 1.72 -12.00
C ARG A 109 4.40 1.15 -13.39
N ASN A 110 3.16 0.73 -13.63
CA ASN A 110 2.77 0.09 -14.90
C ASN A 110 2.90 1.06 -16.09
N VAL A 111 2.54 2.33 -15.91
CA VAL A 111 2.69 3.34 -16.96
C VAL A 111 4.16 3.62 -17.25
N THR A 112 4.98 3.77 -16.20
CA THR A 112 6.43 3.96 -16.34
C THR A 112 7.10 2.77 -17.03
N GLU A 113 6.75 1.54 -16.65
CA GLU A 113 7.24 0.32 -17.29
C GLU A 113 6.89 0.27 -18.78
N ARG A 114 5.62 0.55 -19.12
CA ARG A 114 5.17 0.57 -20.51
C ARG A 114 5.88 1.66 -21.32
N ALA A 115 6.02 2.86 -20.78
CA ALA A 115 6.74 3.95 -21.44
C ALA A 115 8.21 3.57 -21.69
N PHE A 116 8.86 2.94 -20.70
CA PHE A 116 10.23 2.47 -20.80
C PHE A 116 10.43 1.38 -21.87
N GLN A 117 9.48 0.46 -22.01
CA GLN A 117 9.52 -0.57 -23.07
C GLN A 117 9.46 0.04 -24.47
N LEU A 118 8.62 1.07 -24.64
CA LEU A 118 8.40 1.76 -25.92
C LEU A 118 9.51 2.76 -26.27
N ALA A 119 10.24 3.26 -25.28
CA ALA A 119 11.40 4.11 -25.51
C ALA A 119 12.50 3.30 -26.22
N ALA A 120 12.89 3.80 -27.39
CA ALA A 120 13.90 3.23 -28.29
C ALA A 120 15.30 3.73 -27.90
#